data_AF-A0A6A2WMP3-F1
#
_entry.id   AF-A0A6A2WMP3-F1
#
_cell.length_a   1.000
_cell.length_b   1.000
_cell.length_c   1.000
_cell.angle_alpha   90.00
_cell.angle_beta   90.00
_cell.angle_gamma   90.00
#
_symmetry.space_group_name_H-M   'P 1'
#
loop_
_entity.id
_entity.type
_entity.pdbx_description
1 polymer ?
#
loop_
_entity_poly.entity_id
_entity_poly.type
_entity_poly.pdbx_seq_one_letter_code
_entity_poly.pdbx_strand_id
1 'polypeptide(L)'
;MIICYPIAYPIAKVLDAVIGHGDALFRRAQLKALVSIHSQEAGKGGELTHDEATIISGALDLTEKTAKEAMTPIESTFSLDVNSKLDWELIGKILARGHSRIPVYVGKPKNIIGLLLVKSLLTVRPETETPVSAVSIRRIPRYIHVIPLFFYFSLYMKKV
;
A
#
# COMPACT_ATOMS: atom_id res chain seq x y z
N MET A 1 -36.58 2.71 39.99
CA MET A 1 -36.43 2.49 38.54
C MET A 1 -37.68 1.83 37.89
N ILE A 2 -38.91 2.10 38.37
CA ILE A 2 -40.15 1.51 37.81
C ILE A 2 -40.94 2.52 36.94
N ILE A 3 -40.75 3.82 37.18
CA ILE A 3 -41.52 4.90 36.53
C ILE A 3 -41.20 5.06 35.03
N CYS A 4 -39.98 4.76 34.59
CA CYS A 4 -39.59 4.91 33.18
C CYS A 4 -40.00 3.71 32.30
N TYR A 5 -40.35 2.57 32.90
CA TYR A 5 -40.71 1.34 32.18
C TYR A 5 -41.90 1.49 31.21
N PRO A 6 -43.05 2.10 31.58
CA PRO A 6 -44.21 2.18 30.69
C PRO A 6 -43.98 3.03 29.43
N ILE A 7 -42.99 3.92 29.45
CA ILE A 7 -42.63 4.78 28.31
C ILE A 7 -41.47 4.15 27.52
N ALA A 8 -40.47 3.60 28.21
CA ALA A 8 -39.31 3.00 27.55
C ALA A 8 -39.67 1.72 26.76
N TYR A 9 -40.58 0.89 27.28
CA TYR A 9 -40.98 -0.37 26.64
C TYR A 9 -41.62 -0.18 25.24
N PRO A 10 -42.62 0.70 25.04
CA PRO A 10 -43.19 0.90 23.71
C PRO A 10 -42.19 1.55 22.75
N ILE A 11 -41.34 2.47 23.22
CA ILE A 11 -40.31 3.09 22.39
C ILE A 11 -39.30 2.05 21.92
N ALA A 12 -38.79 1.20 22.82
CA ALA A 12 -37.89 0.11 22.47
C ALA A 12 -38.52 -0.85 21.47
N LYS A 13 -39.77 -1.27 21.68
CA LYS A 13 -40.50 -2.19 20.79
C LYS A 13 -40.75 -1.61 19.39
N VAL A 14 -40.99 -0.30 19.29
CA VAL A 14 -41.10 0.41 18.01
C VAL A 14 -39.73 0.47 17.34
N LEU A 15 -38.66 0.77 18.08
CA LEU A 15 -37.29 0.81 17.55
C LEU A 15 -36.87 -0.56 17.01
N ASP A 16 -37.13 -1.63 17.76
CA ASP A 16 -36.83 -3.01 17.37
C ASP A 16 -37.60 -3.43 16.11
N ALA A 17 -38.85 -2.96 15.95
CA ALA A 17 -39.66 -3.22 14.77
C ALA A 17 -39.19 -2.43 13.53
N VAL A 18 -38.64 -1.22 13.72
CA VAL A 18 -38.18 -0.35 12.63
C VAL A 18 -36.76 -0.69 12.19
N ILE A 19 -35.85 -1.00 13.13
CA ILE A 19 -34.43 -1.29 12.86
C ILE A 19 -34.23 -2.76 12.48
N GLY A 20 -35.02 -3.67 13.08
CA GLY A 20 -34.87 -5.11 12.91
C GLY A 20 -33.60 -5.65 13.59
N HIS A 21 -33.66 -6.90 14.07
CA HIS A 21 -32.49 -7.60 14.63
C HIS A 21 -31.57 -8.11 13.50
N GLY A 22 -31.13 -7.22 12.62
CA GLY A 22 -30.06 -7.54 11.67
C GLY A 22 -28.73 -7.39 12.39
N ASP A 23 -27.84 -8.39 12.27
CA ASP A 23 -26.41 -8.17 12.51
C ASP A 23 -26.05 -6.85 11.83
N ALA A 24 -25.41 -5.93 12.56
CA ALA A 24 -25.05 -4.63 12.04
C ALA A 24 -24.01 -4.79 10.92
N LEU A 25 -24.49 -5.12 9.72
CA LEU A 25 -23.72 -5.20 8.49
C LEU A 25 -23.44 -3.76 8.08
N PHE A 26 -22.51 -3.12 8.78
CA PHE A 26 -22.05 -1.80 8.43
C PHE A 26 -21.46 -1.85 7.03
N ARG A 27 -21.99 -1.00 6.15
CA ARG A 27 -21.35 -0.75 4.86
C ARG A 27 -20.00 -0.09 5.09
N ARG A 28 -19.06 -0.24 4.15
CA ARG A 28 -17.70 0.33 4.28
C ARG A 28 -17.70 1.83 4.59
N ALA A 29 -18.59 2.59 3.96
CA ALA A 29 -18.76 4.01 4.24
C ALA A 29 -19.20 4.30 5.69
N GLN A 30 -20.07 3.45 6.25
CA GLN A 30 -20.53 3.55 7.65
C GLN A 30 -19.41 3.14 8.62
N LEU A 31 -18.64 2.09 8.31
CA LEU A 31 -17.45 1.70 9.08
C LEU A 31 -16.41 2.83 9.12
N LYS A 32 -16.13 3.45 7.97
CA LYS A 32 -15.20 4.59 7.90
C LYS A 32 -15.70 5.79 8.70
N ALA A 33 -16.99 6.10 8.61
CA ALA A 33 -17.60 7.15 9.43
C ALA A 33 -17.51 6.83 10.93
N LEU A 34 -17.78 5.59 11.33
CA LEU A 34 -17.69 5.14 12.71
C LEU A 34 -16.27 5.27 13.26
N VAL A 35 -15.26 4.81 12.51
CA VAL A 35 -13.84 4.94 12.85
C VAL A 35 -13.43 6.40 12.96
N SER A 36 -13.90 7.25 12.04
CA SER A 36 -13.64 8.69 12.08
C SER A 36 -14.22 9.36 13.33
N ILE A 37 -15.45 9.00 13.74
CA ILE A 37 -16.10 9.55 14.94
C ILE A 37 -15.33 9.12 16.20
N HIS A 38 -15.00 7.83 16.32
CA HIS A 38 -14.26 7.29 17.47
C HIS A 38 -12.81 7.80 17.54
N SER A 39 -12.25 8.30 16.44
CA SER A 39 -10.92 8.94 16.43
C SER A 39 -10.92 10.39 16.96
N GLN A 40 -12.07 11.09 16.87
CA GLN A 40 -12.20 12.50 17.26
C GLN A 40 -12.65 12.69 18.71
N GLU A 41 -13.25 11.67 19.32
CA GLU A 41 -13.78 11.75 20.68
C GLU A 41 -12.73 11.50 21.78
N ALA A 42 -11.47 11.18 21.41
CA ALA A 42 -10.36 10.82 22.28
C ALA A 42 -10.36 11.51 23.67
N GLY A 43 -10.68 10.76 24.72
CA GLY A 43 -10.74 11.19 26.12
C GLY A 43 -11.91 10.64 26.96
N LYS A 44 -12.87 9.86 26.43
CA LYS A 44 -14.09 9.44 27.16
C LYS A 44 -14.26 7.94 27.40
N GLY A 45 -13.21 7.14 27.16
CA GLY A 45 -13.10 5.79 27.75
C GLY A 45 -13.36 4.63 26.79
N GLY A 46 -13.03 4.79 25.51
CA GLY A 46 -13.07 3.70 24.52
C GLY A 46 -12.56 4.09 23.12
N GLU A 47 -11.76 5.16 22.99
CA GLU A 47 -11.37 5.67 21.69
C GLU A 47 -10.16 4.96 21.07
N LEU A 48 -10.24 4.83 19.74
CA LEU A 48 -9.09 4.51 18.90
C LEU A 48 -8.13 5.69 18.96
N THR A 49 -6.85 5.40 19.17
CA THR A 49 -5.79 6.38 18.97
C THR A 49 -5.78 6.87 17.52
N HIS A 50 -5.20 8.04 17.26
CA HIS A 50 -5.08 8.59 15.92
C HIS A 50 -4.39 7.61 14.95
N ASP A 51 -3.36 6.91 15.42
CA ASP A 51 -2.62 5.94 14.64
C ASP A 51 -3.48 4.70 14.34
N GLU A 52 -4.22 4.17 15.32
CA GLU A 52 -5.14 3.04 15.11
C GLU A 52 -6.26 3.39 14.13
N ALA A 53 -6.86 4.58 14.27
CA ALA A 53 -7.88 5.06 13.35
C ALA A 53 -7.33 5.23 11.92
N THR A 54 -6.08 5.71 11.78
CA THR A 54 -5.39 5.84 10.50
C THR A 54 -5.10 4.49 9.87
N ILE A 55 -4.65 3.51 10.66
CA ILE A 55 -4.41 2.13 10.20
C ILE A 55 -5.70 1.49 9.70
N ILE A 56 -6.79 1.56 10.49
CA ILE A 56 -8.09 0.98 10.11
C ILE A 56 -8.63 1.65 8.85
N SER A 57 -8.57 2.99 8.79
CA SER A 57 -9.00 3.74 7.62
C SER A 57 -8.19 3.39 6.36
N GLY A 58 -6.87 3.28 6.49
CA GLY A 58 -5.99 2.87 5.40
C GLY A 58 -6.27 1.44 4.91
N ALA A 59 -6.58 0.52 5.83
CA ALA A 59 -6.95 -0.85 5.49
C ALA A 59 -8.28 -0.92 4.72
N LEU A 60 -9.27 -0.12 5.11
CA LEU A 60 -10.54 -0.01 4.38
C LEU A 60 -10.30 0.58 2.98
N ASP A 61 -9.49 1.64 2.86
CA ASP A 61 -9.16 2.28 1.58
C ASP A 61 -8.39 1.37 0.61
N LEU A 62 -7.56 0.45 1.12
CA LEU A 62 -6.77 -0.49 0.32
C LEU A 62 -7.65 -1.41 -0.57
N THR A 63 -8.88 -1.64 -0.14
CA THR A 63 -9.84 -2.48 -0.88
C THR A 63 -10.55 -1.75 -2.03
N GLU A 64 -10.55 -0.41 -2.01
CA GLU A 64 -11.15 0.43 -3.05
C GLU A 64 -10.10 0.97 -4.02
N LYS A 65 -8.87 1.19 -3.55
CA LYS A 65 -7.76 1.65 -4.38
C LYS A 65 -7.33 0.60 -5.40
N THR A 66 -7.07 1.05 -6.61
CA THR A 66 -6.48 0.25 -7.68
C THR A 66 -4.95 0.35 -7.65
N ALA A 67 -4.27 -0.63 -8.24
CA ALA A 67 -2.82 -0.56 -8.37
C ALA A 67 -2.33 0.67 -9.14
N LYS A 68 -3.11 1.13 -10.13
CA LYS A 68 -2.80 2.36 -10.88
C LYS A 68 -2.63 3.58 -9.97
N GLU A 69 -3.46 3.70 -8.94
CA GLU A 69 -3.47 4.87 -8.04
C GLU A 69 -2.30 4.87 -7.06
N ALA A 70 -1.69 3.71 -6.81
CA ALA A 70 -0.53 3.57 -5.93
C ALA A 70 0.81 3.42 -6.67
N MET A 71 0.79 3.29 -8.00
CA MET A 71 2.00 3.14 -8.82
C MET A 71 2.62 4.49 -9.18
N THR A 72 3.96 4.54 -9.20
CA THR A 72 4.70 5.67 -9.77
C THR A 72 4.75 5.54 -11.29
N PRO A 73 4.46 6.61 -12.06
CA PRO A 73 4.62 6.61 -13.51
C PRO A 73 6.04 6.24 -13.94
N ILE A 74 6.16 5.51 -15.05
CA ILE A 74 7.47 5.06 -15.54
C ILE A 74 8.34 6.25 -15.97
N GLU A 75 7.74 7.32 -16.49
CA GLU A 75 8.46 8.53 -16.88
C GLU A 75 9.08 9.26 -15.68
N SER A 76 8.51 9.12 -14.49
CA SER A 76 9.00 9.72 -13.26
C SER A 76 9.93 8.79 -12.46
N THR A 77 10.26 7.62 -13.01
CA THR A 77 11.04 6.59 -12.31
C THR A 77 12.50 6.62 -12.76
N PHE A 78 13.44 6.66 -11.81
CA PHE A 78 14.85 6.46 -12.10
C PHE A 78 15.11 5.00 -12.51
N SER A 79 15.56 4.79 -13.74
CA SER A 79 15.81 3.48 -14.33
C SER A 79 17.14 3.45 -15.09
N LEU A 80 17.72 2.27 -15.25
CA LEU A 80 19.03 2.06 -15.84
C LEU A 80 18.93 1.25 -17.14
N ASP A 81 19.76 1.59 -18.13
CA ASP A 81 19.90 0.73 -19.31
C ASP A 81 20.74 -0.50 -18.95
N VAL A 82 20.38 -1.65 -19.50
CA VAL A 82 21.10 -2.91 -19.34
C VAL A 82 22.57 -2.84 -19.76
N ASN A 83 22.90 -1.94 -20.70
CA ASN A 83 24.25 -1.70 -21.21
C ASN A 83 24.98 -0.56 -20.48
N SER A 84 24.34 0.13 -19.53
CA SER A 84 25.01 1.15 -18.74
C SER A 84 26.15 0.53 -17.93
N LYS A 85 27.28 1.22 -17.86
CA LYS A 85 28.44 0.81 -17.08
C LYS A 85 28.31 1.31 -15.65
N LEU A 86 28.60 0.44 -14.69
CA LEU A 86 28.57 0.75 -13.26
C LEU A 86 29.87 1.46 -12.85
N ASP A 87 30.04 2.70 -13.32
CA ASP A 87 31.16 3.56 -12.95
C ASP A 87 30.90 4.32 -11.64
N TRP A 88 31.92 5.05 -11.17
CA TRP A 88 31.84 5.86 -9.95
C TRP A 88 30.71 6.90 -9.98
N GLU A 89 30.45 7.49 -11.15
CA GLU A 89 29.42 8.51 -11.31
C GLU A 89 28.01 7.90 -11.18
N LEU A 90 27.76 6.79 -11.86
CA LEU A 90 26.49 6.09 -11.87
C LEU A 90 26.20 5.46 -10.50
N ILE A 91 27.19 4.83 -9.88
CA ILE A 91 27.06 4.29 -8.53
C ILE A 91 26.80 5.42 -7.53
N GLY A 92 27.50 6.55 -7.66
CA GLY A 92 27.24 7.76 -6.87
C GLY A 92 25.79 8.27 -7.02
N LYS A 93 25.28 8.33 -8.26
CA LYS A 93 23.88 8.69 -8.54
C LYS A 93 22.89 7.72 -7.92
N ILE A 94 23.17 6.41 -8.00
CA ILE A 94 22.34 5.36 -7.40
C ILE A 94 22.23 5.54 -5.89
N LEU A 95 23.38 5.75 -5.22
CA LEU A 95 23.43 5.93 -3.77
C LEU A 95 22.76 7.23 -3.33
N ALA A 96 22.95 8.33 -4.06
CA ALA A 96 22.31 9.62 -3.77
C ALA A 96 20.77 9.55 -3.86
N ARG A 97 20.23 8.67 -4.71
CA ARG A 97 18.77 8.45 -4.81
C ARG A 97 18.20 7.63 -3.65
N GLY A 98 19.00 6.77 -3.02
CA GLY A 98 18.59 5.98 -1.86
C GLY A 98 17.55 4.88 -2.11
N HIS A 99 17.23 4.55 -3.36
CA HIS A 99 16.26 3.49 -3.67
C HIS A 99 16.91 2.11 -3.57
N SER A 100 16.28 1.16 -2.87
CA SER A 100 16.84 -0.20 -2.73
C SER A 100 16.74 -1.06 -4.00
N ARG A 101 15.79 -0.74 -4.89
CA ARG A 101 15.51 -1.49 -6.12
C ARG A 101 15.36 -0.52 -7.27
N ILE A 102 16.08 -0.78 -8.36
CA ILE A 102 16.13 0.12 -9.51
C ILE A 102 15.70 -0.67 -10.76
N PRO A 103 14.68 -0.21 -11.50
CA PRO A 103 14.29 -0.84 -12.76
C PRO A 103 15.41 -0.79 -13.79
N VAL A 104 15.61 -1.92 -14.47
CA VAL A 104 16.53 -2.05 -15.60
C VAL A 104 15.71 -2.27 -16.87
N TYR A 105 16.03 -1.51 -17.92
CA TYR A 105 15.38 -1.59 -19.23
C TYR A 105 16.36 -1.96 -20.34
N VAL A 106 15.81 -2.38 -21.48
CA VAL A 106 16.59 -2.61 -22.71
C VAL A 106 16.02 -1.79 -23.87
N GLY A 107 16.86 -0.92 -24.43
CA GLY A 107 16.57 -0.07 -25.58
C GLY A 107 15.66 1.11 -25.24
N LYS A 108 14.39 0.85 -24.86
CA LYS A 108 13.43 1.91 -24.49
C LYS A 108 13.17 1.87 -22.98
N PRO A 109 13.07 3.03 -22.28
CA PRO A 109 12.76 3.08 -20.84
C PRO A 109 11.45 2.39 -20.43
N LYS A 110 10.49 2.26 -21.36
CA LYS A 110 9.23 1.53 -21.12
C LYS A 110 9.38 0.00 -21.14
N ASN A 111 10.51 -0.51 -21.63
CA ASN A 111 10.78 -1.94 -21.78
C ASN A 111 11.61 -2.47 -20.60
N ILE A 112 10.98 -2.54 -19.42
CA ILE A 112 11.60 -3.03 -18.19
C ILE A 112 11.79 -4.56 -18.26
N ILE A 113 13.03 -5.01 -18.07
CA ILE A 113 13.40 -6.43 -18.04
C ILE A 113 13.46 -6.99 -16.61
N GLY A 114 13.67 -6.13 -15.60
CA GLY A 114 13.73 -6.54 -14.21
C GLY A 114 14.18 -5.43 -13.27
N LEU A 115 14.58 -5.82 -12.06
CA LEU A 115 15.07 -4.94 -11.02
C LEU A 115 16.52 -5.29 -10.66
N LEU A 116 17.37 -4.27 -10.60
CA LEU A 116 18.67 -4.31 -9.95
C LEU A 116 18.48 -4.05 -8.45
N LEU A 117 19.04 -4.92 -7.61
CA LEU A 117 19.11 -4.67 -6.17
C LEU A 117 20.40 -3.89 -5.86
N VAL A 118 20.27 -2.76 -5.18
CA VAL A 118 21.45 -1.93 -4.85
C VAL A 118 22.44 -2.68 -3.97
N LYS A 119 21.98 -3.60 -3.11
CA LYS A 119 22.89 -4.46 -2.34
C LYS A 119 23.83 -5.33 -3.20
N SER A 120 23.43 -5.67 -4.42
CA SER A 120 24.29 -6.42 -5.35
C SER A 120 25.45 -5.58 -5.88
N LEU A 121 25.41 -4.25 -5.72
CA LEU A 121 26.53 -3.37 -6.09
C LEU A 121 27.71 -3.48 -5.11
N LEU A 122 27.49 -4.01 -3.90
CA LEU A 122 28.57 -4.21 -2.91
C LEU A 122 29.65 -5.19 -3.41
N THR A 123 29.31 -6.07 -4.36
CA THR A 123 30.26 -7.03 -4.95
C THR A 123 30.89 -6.50 -6.23
N VAL A 124 30.50 -5.32 -6.70
CA VAL A 124 30.94 -4.74 -7.97
C VAL A 124 32.03 -3.71 -7.71
N ARG A 125 33.09 -3.74 -8.51
CA ARG A 125 34.20 -2.79 -8.46
C ARG A 125 34.00 -1.70 -9.53
N PRO A 126 33.87 -0.42 -9.17
CA PRO A 126 33.62 0.64 -10.14
C PRO A 126 34.72 0.77 -11.21
N GLU A 127 35.96 0.38 -10.90
CA GLU A 127 37.11 0.44 -11.81
C GLU A 127 36.99 -0.54 -12.98
N THR A 128 36.16 -1.58 -12.83
CA THR A 128 35.97 -2.61 -13.86
C THR A 128 34.91 -2.22 -14.89
N GLU A 129 34.22 -1.08 -14.70
CA GLU A 129 33.15 -0.59 -15.57
C GLU A 129 32.13 -1.68 -15.98
N THR A 130 31.82 -2.60 -15.05
CA THR A 130 30.97 -3.74 -15.35
C THR A 130 29.60 -3.26 -15.86
N PRO A 131 29.08 -3.83 -16.95
CA PRO A 131 27.75 -3.49 -17.42
C PRO A 131 26.69 -3.97 -16.42
N VAL A 132 25.56 -3.27 -16.35
CA VAL A 132 24.41 -3.64 -15.51
C VAL A 132 23.93 -5.07 -15.83
N SER A 133 24.05 -5.50 -17.09
CA SER A 133 23.73 -6.86 -17.54
C SER A 133 24.50 -7.98 -16.84
N ALA A 134 25.71 -7.70 -16.37
CA ALA A 134 26.57 -8.68 -15.70
C ALA A 134 26.19 -8.89 -14.22
N VAL A 135 25.36 -8.00 -13.67
CA VAL A 135 24.88 -8.09 -12.29
C VAL A 135 23.54 -8.83 -12.25
N SER A 136 23.24 -9.46 -11.10
CA SER A 136 22.00 -10.20 -10.92
C SER A 136 20.76 -9.30 -11.07
N ILE A 137 20.08 -9.39 -12.22
CA ILE A 137 18.79 -8.71 -12.46
C ILE A 137 17.66 -9.64 -12.04
N ARG A 138 16.86 -9.22 -11.07
CA ARG A 138 15.71 -9.99 -10.60
C ARG A 138 14.50 -9.73 -11.48
N ARG A 139 13.94 -10.79 -12.07
CA ARG A 139 12.70 -10.69 -12.86
C ARG A 139 11.53 -10.27 -11.97
N ILE A 140 10.67 -9.40 -12.51
CA ILE A 140 9.43 -8.99 -11.85
C ILE A 140 8.22 -9.50 -12.63
N PRO A 141 7.19 -9.99 -11.92
CA PRO A 141 5.91 -10.26 -12.55
C PRO A 141 5.25 -8.95 -12.99
N ARG A 142 4.64 -8.98 -14.19
CA ARG A 142 3.84 -7.87 -14.72
C ARG A 142 2.38 -8.11 -14.39
N TYR A 143 1.67 -7.04 -14.03
CA TYR A 143 0.28 -7.12 -13.64
C TYR A 143 -0.54 -5.99 -14.27
N ILE A 144 -1.85 -6.18 -14.26
CA ILE A 144 -2.80 -5.25 -14.85
C ILE A 144 -3.12 -4.13 -13.85
N HIS A 145 -3.11 -2.89 -14.33
CA HIS A 145 -3.27 -1.69 -13.53
C HIS A 145 -4.65 -1.53 -12.86
N VAL A 146 -5.70 -2.18 -13.39
CA VAL A 146 -7.07 -2.11 -12.85
C VAL A 146 -7.33 -3.07 -11.68
N ILE A 147 -6.37 -3.92 -11.32
CA ILE A 147 -6.53 -4.88 -10.22
C ILE A 147 -6.54 -4.13 -8.87
N PRO A 148 -7.44 -4.48 -7.93
CA PRO A 148 -7.44 -3.90 -6.59
C PRO A 148 -6.11 -4.03 -5.87
N LEU A 149 -5.66 -2.96 -5.21
CA LEU A 149 -4.36 -2.89 -4.55
C LEU A 149 -4.22 -3.94 -3.43
N PHE A 150 -5.33 -4.25 -2.73
CA PHE A 150 -5.38 -5.34 -1.76
C PHE A 150 -4.92 -6.70 -2.32
N PHE A 151 -5.20 -7.01 -3.59
CA PHE A 151 -4.76 -8.27 -4.21
C PHE A 151 -3.24 -8.37 -4.30
N TYR A 152 -2.58 -7.25 -4.65
CA TYR A 152 -1.11 -7.19 -4.69
C TYR A 152 -0.49 -7.31 -3.30
N PHE A 153 -1.09 -6.66 -2.32
CA PHE A 153 -0.67 -6.78 -0.93
C PHE A 153 -0.73 -8.23 -0.45
N SER A 154 -1.85 -8.92 -0.69
CA SER A 154 -2.01 -10.35 -0.36
C SER A 154 -0.99 -11.23 -1.08
N LEU A 155 -0.72 -10.96 -2.37
CA LEU A 155 0.27 -11.70 -3.15
C LEU A 155 1.70 -11.52 -2.64
N TYR A 156 2.03 -10.33 -2.14
CA TYR A 156 3.33 -10.06 -1.52
C TYR A 156 3.47 -10.82 -0.19
N MET A 157 2.43 -10.77 0.66
CA MET A 157 2.42 -11.44 1.96
C MET A 157 2.50 -12.97 1.86
N LYS A 158 1.92 -13.58 0.83
CA LYS A 158 2.00 -15.05 0.60
C LYS A 158 3.37 -15.54 0.10
N LYS A 159 4.26 -14.64 -0.32
CA LYS A 159 5.58 -14.97 -0.87
C LYS A 159 6.73 -14.82 0.13
N VAL A 160 6.42 -14.43 1.36
CA VAL A 160 7.31 -14.45 2.53
C VAL A 160 7.03 -15.74 3.30
#